data_AF-A0A7T8QUV8-F1
#
_entry.id   AF-A0A7T8QUV8-F1
#
_cell.length_a   1.000
_cell.length_b   1.000
_cell.length_c   1.000
_cell.angle_alpha   90.00
_cell.angle_beta   90.00
_cell.angle_gamma   90.00
#
_symmetry.space_group_name_H-M   'P 1'
#
loop_
_entity.id
_entity.type
_entity.pdbx_description
1 polymer ?
#
loop_
_entity_poly.entity_id
_entity_poly.type
_entity_poly.pdbx_seq_one_letter_code
_entity_poly.pdbx_strand_id
1 'polypeptide(L)'
;MPKVIDPIRLIHELGGNRVWVYDSQKESLCCRLCSKSFNIKIRSNLFHHVRSNKHQKHLDLFYKTQTIELEEQTSSVTRPTFTMDLTRMMIACNIPLAK
;
A
#
# COMPACT_ATOMS: atom_id res chain seq x y z
N MET A 1 23.77 -3.69 28.09
CA MET A 1 24.16 -3.18 26.75
C MET A 1 22.88 -2.86 25.97
N PRO A 2 22.64 -1.60 25.56
CA PRO A 2 21.52 -1.30 24.67
C PRO A 2 21.79 -1.97 23.32
N LYS A 3 20.92 -2.88 22.88
CA LYS A 3 21.03 -3.46 21.54
C LYS A 3 20.75 -2.34 20.54
N VAL A 4 21.76 -1.93 19.79
CA VAL A 4 21.58 -1.00 18.66
C VAL A 4 20.73 -1.74 17.64
N ILE A 5 19.49 -1.31 17.46
CA ILE A 5 18.56 -1.90 16.49
C ILE A 5 18.81 -1.17 15.18
N ASP A 6 19.34 -1.90 14.19
CA ASP A 6 19.47 -1.41 12.83
C ASP A 6 18.07 -1.27 12.18
N PRO A 7 17.61 -0.04 11.86
CA PRO A 7 16.30 0.19 11.27
C PRO A 7 16.12 -0.49 9.91
N ILE A 8 17.19 -0.62 9.13
CA ILE A 8 17.13 -1.17 7.77
C ILE A 8 16.84 -2.67 7.82
N ARG A 9 17.55 -3.38 8.71
CA ARG A 9 17.28 -4.81 8.96
C ARG A 9 15.85 -5.04 9.44
N LEU A 10 15.37 -4.19 10.35
CA LEU A 10 14.01 -4.30 10.86
C LEU A 10 12.96 -4.11 9.75
N ILE A 11 13.16 -3.12 8.87
CA ILE A 11 12.27 -2.90 7.72
C ILE A 11 12.23 -4.15 6.83
N HIS A 12 13.39 -4.74 6.55
CA HIS A 12 13.48 -5.93 5.70
C HIS A 12 12.70 -7.11 6.30
N GLU A 13 12.79 -7.33 7.61
CA GLU A 13 12.07 -8.41 8.30
C GLU A 13 10.55 -8.23 8.36
N LEU A 14 10.05 -6.98 8.33
CA LEU A 14 8.63 -6.67 8.54
C LEU A 14 7.82 -6.49 7.23
N GLY A 15 8.41 -6.76 6.07
CA GLY A 15 7.74 -6.62 4.76
C GLY A 15 8.31 -5.54 3.84
N GLY A 16 9.48 -4.99 4.19
CA GLY A 16 10.27 -4.12 3.32
C GLY A 16 9.84 -2.66 3.30
N ASN A 17 10.56 -1.88 2.49
CA ASN A 17 10.45 -0.42 2.37
C ASN A 17 9.14 0.08 1.74
N ARG A 18 8.38 -0.82 1.10
CA ARG A 18 7.06 -0.52 0.54
C ARG A 18 6.01 -0.36 1.64
N VAL A 19 6.17 -1.10 2.74
CA VAL A 19 5.24 -1.09 3.88
C VAL A 19 5.75 -0.15 4.98
N TRP A 20 7.06 -0.11 5.20
CA TRP A 20 7.67 0.58 6.33
C TRP A 20 8.59 1.72 5.91
N VAL A 21 8.51 2.84 6.64
CA VAL A 21 9.41 3.98 6.52
C VAL A 21 10.03 4.26 7.86
N TYR A 22 11.35 4.42 7.89
CA TYR A 22 12.04 4.92 9.06
C TYR A 22 12.11 6.44 9.02
N ASP A 23 11.64 7.08 10.09
CA ASP A 23 11.82 8.50 10.35
C ASP A 23 13.00 8.65 11.33
N SER A 24 14.13 9.15 10.82
CA SER A 24 15.35 9.36 11.58
C SER A 24 15.26 10.50 12.59
N GLN A 25 14.35 11.46 12.39
CA GLN A 25 14.19 12.59 13.32
C GLN A 25 13.48 12.16 14.60
N LYS A 26 12.52 11.23 14.47
CA LYS A 26 11.69 10.75 15.59
C LYS A 26 12.11 9.37 16.11
N GLU A 27 13.16 8.78 15.55
CA GLU A 27 13.57 7.39 15.80
C GLU A 27 12.38 6.40 15.72
N SER A 28 11.50 6.61 14.73
CA SER A 28 10.23 5.91 14.65
C SER A 28 10.03 5.20 13.31
N LEU A 29 9.35 4.07 13.34
CA LEU A 29 8.99 3.29 12.16
C LEU A 29 7.51 3.52 11.85
N CYS A 30 7.23 3.97 10.62
CA CYS A 30 5.89 4.29 10.14
C CYS A 30 5.41 3.23 9.16
N CYS A 31 4.22 2.68 9.41
CA CYS A 31 3.52 1.77 8.50
C CYS A 31 2.70 2.60 7.49
N ARG A 32 3.06 2.54 6.20
CA ARG A 32 2.36 3.26 5.12
C ARG A 32 0.93 2.77 4.93
N LEU A 33 0.67 1.49 5.17
CA LEU A 33 -0.64 0.88 4.95
C LEU A 33 -1.67 1.23 6.04
N CYS A 34 -1.19 1.58 7.22
CA CYS A 34 -2.05 1.86 8.37
C CYS A 34 -1.90 3.31 8.88
N SER A 35 -0.99 4.09 8.31
CA SER A 35 -0.63 5.45 8.75
C SER A 35 -0.33 5.55 10.24
N LYS A 36 0.31 4.52 10.80
CA LYS A 36 0.69 4.45 12.23
C LYS A 36 2.21 4.48 12.40
N SER A 37 2.68 5.27 13.36
CA SER A 37 4.07 5.33 13.78
C SER A 37 4.31 4.50 15.05
N PHE A 38 5.49 3.90 15.13
CA PHE A 38 5.91 3.06 16.24
C PHE A 38 7.32 3.43 16.65
N ASN A 39 7.59 3.48 17.95
CA ASN A 39 8.95 3.68 18.43
C ASN A 39 9.80 2.44 18.15
N ILE A 40 10.94 2.59 17.49
CA ILE A 40 11.81 1.47 17.12
C ILE A 40 12.37 0.71 18.33
N LYS A 41 12.49 1.37 19.48
CA LYS A 41 12.97 0.77 20.73
C LYS A 41 11.96 -0.23 21.30
N ILE A 42 10.66 -0.10 20.96
CA ILE A 42 9.57 -0.92 21.49
C ILE A 42 9.13 -1.93 20.42
N ARG A 43 9.97 -2.97 20.25
CA ARG A 43 9.78 -3.97 19.19
C ARG A 43 8.52 -4.83 19.36
N SER A 44 8.05 -5.03 20.59
CA SER A 44 6.82 -5.76 20.90
C SER A 44 5.59 -5.15 20.23
N ASN A 45 5.46 -3.82 20.29
CA ASN A 45 4.33 -3.09 19.69
C ASN A 45 4.32 -3.23 18.16
N LEU A 46 5.51 -3.19 17.55
CA LEU A 46 5.70 -3.41 16.12
C LEU A 46 5.26 -4.80 15.68
N PHE A 47 5.72 -5.85 16.37
CA PHE A 47 5.31 -7.22 16.05
C PHE A 47 3.83 -7.47 16.31
N HIS A 48 3.28 -6.91 17.39
CA HIS A 48 1.85 -6.99 17.66
C HIS A 48 1.04 -6.31 16.53
N HIS A 49 1.50 -5.15 16.05
CA HIS A 49 0.87 -4.49 14.91
C HIS A 49 0.89 -5.35 13.65
N VAL A 50 2.05 -5.93 13.29
CA VAL A 50 2.17 -6.80 12.11
C VAL A 50 1.25 -8.02 12.18
N ARG A 51 1.05 -8.56 13.38
CA ARG A 51 0.14 -9.70 13.63
C ARG A 51 -1.34 -9.30 13.71
N SER A 52 -1.67 -8.01 13.69
CA SER A 52 -3.05 -7.59 13.80
C SER A 52 -3.84 -7.90 12.53
N ASN A 53 -5.06 -8.43 12.70
CA ASN A 53 -5.96 -8.74 11.58
C ASN A 53 -6.20 -7.54 10.65
N LYS A 54 -6.24 -6.32 11.22
CA LYS A 54 -6.39 -5.09 10.43
C LYS A 54 -5.20 -4.87 9.50
N HIS A 55 -3.98 -5.01 10.00
CA HIS A 55 -2.77 -4.86 9.20
C HIS A 55 -2.69 -5.93 8.12
N GLN A 56 -2.98 -7.19 8.45
CA GLN A 56 -2.99 -8.28 7.48
C GLN A 56 -3.99 -8.06 6.35
N LYS A 57 -5.20 -7.56 6.63
CA LYS A 57 -6.17 -7.19 5.59
C LYS A 57 -5.65 -6.09 4.67
N HIS A 58 -5.01 -5.06 5.23
CA HIS A 58 -4.45 -3.98 4.43
C HIS A 58 -3.26 -4.46 3.58
N LEU A 59 -2.43 -5.37 4.11
CA LEU A 59 -1.36 -6.03 3.35
C LEU A 59 -1.91 -6.85 2.19
N ASP A 60 -2.92 -7.69 2.44
CA ASP A 60 -3.55 -8.52 1.41
C ASP A 60 -4.13 -7.67 0.27
N LEU A 61 -4.85 -6.59 0.62
CA LEU A 61 -5.35 -5.63 -0.37
C LEU A 61 -4.22 -4.98 -1.15
N PHE A 62 -3.15 -4.55 -0.49
CA PHE A 62 -2.00 -3.92 -1.13
C PHE A 62 -1.31 -4.83 -2.16
N TYR A 63 -1.15 -6.12 -1.84
CA TYR A 63 -0.58 -7.08 -2.79
C TYR A 63 -1.54 -7.37 -3.96
N LYS A 64 -2.85 -7.46 -3.71
CA LYS A 64 -3.86 -7.66 -4.76
C LYS A 64 -3.93 -6.48 -5.73
N THR A 65 -3.87 -5.24 -5.24
CA THR A 65 -3.84 -4.08 -6.14
C THR A 65 -2.57 -4.06 -6.98
N GLN A 66 -1.43 -4.44 -6.41
CA GLN A 66 -0.16 -4.49 -7.13
C GLN A 66 -0.14 -5.54 -8.25
N THR A 67 -0.78 -6.70 -8.05
CA THR A 67 -0.91 -7.71 -9.10
C THR A 67 -1.81 -7.24 -10.23
N ILE A 68 -2.90 -6.53 -9.93
CA ILE A 68 -3.81 -5.99 -10.95
C ILE A 68 -3.09 -4.96 -11.82
N GLU A 69 -2.32 -4.04 -11.23
CA GLU A 69 -1.55 -3.04 -11.97
C GLU A 69 -0.46 -3.66 -12.87
N LEU A 70 0.12 -4.80 -12.47
CA LEU A 70 1.11 -5.55 -13.27
C LEU A 70 0.46 -6.32 -14.43
N GLU A 71 -0.74 -6.87 -14.22
CA GLU A 71 -1.51 -7.54 -15.27
C GLU A 71 -2.02 -6.53 -16.32
N GLU A 72 -2.46 -5.35 -15.91
CA GLU A 72 -2.92 -4.28 -16.82
C GLU A 72 -1.80 -3.75 -17.73
N GLN A 73 -0.53 -3.80 -17.30
CA GLN A 73 0.61 -3.39 -18.12
C GLN A 73 1.07 -4.47 -19.12
N THR A 74 0.69 -5.74 -18.92
CA THR A 74 1.11 -6.86 -19.79
C THR A 74 0.03 -7.32 -20.75
N SER A 75 -1.25 -7.04 -20.49
CA SER A 75 -2.34 -7.34 -21.42
C SER A 75 -2.75 -6.11 -22.23
N SER A 76 -2.08 -5.87 -23.35
CA SER A 76 -2.55 -5.01 -24.45
C SER A 76 -3.75 -5.62 -25.21
N VAL A 77 -4.70 -6.21 -24.49
CA VAL A 77 -5.96 -6.73 -25.05
C VAL A 77 -7.08 -5.98 -24.36
N THR A 78 -7.67 -5.07 -25.14
CA THR A 78 -8.73 -4.12 -24.80
C THR A 78 -9.90 -4.77 -24.06
N ARG A 79 -9.83 -4.87 -22.73
CA ARG A 79 -11.03 -4.96 -21.89
C ARG A 79 -11.60 -3.56 -21.69
N PRO A 80 -12.92 -3.38 -21.79
CA PRO A 80 -13.51 -2.09 -21.53
C PRO A 80 -13.32 -1.70 -20.06
N THR A 81 -12.67 -0.56 -19.82
CA THR A 81 -12.62 0.03 -18.49
C THR A 81 -13.96 0.67 -18.19
N PHE A 82 -14.35 0.74 -16.91
CA PHE A 82 -15.58 1.44 -16.49
C PHE A 82 -15.65 2.86 -17.06
N THR A 83 -14.51 3.56 -17.09
CA THR A 83 -14.42 4.89 -17.70
C THR A 83 -14.73 4.86 -19.19
N MET A 84 -14.21 3.89 -19.94
CA MET A 84 -14.51 3.73 -21.36
C MET A 84 -15.98 3.36 -21.62
N ASP A 85 -16.58 2.50 -20.79
CA ASP A 85 -17.99 2.14 -20.88
C ASP A 85 -18.90 3.33 -20.55
N LEU A 86 -18.56 4.09 -19.50
CA LEU A 86 -19.25 5.33 -19.16
C LEU A 86 -19.15 6.34 -20.29
N THR A 87 -17.96 6.55 -20.87
CA THR A 87 -17.77 7.46 -22.00
C THR A 87 -18.56 6.99 -23.23
N ARG A 88 -18.56 5.69 -23.54
CA ARG A 88 -19.36 5.13 -24.64
C ARG A 88 -20.86 5.32 -24.40
N MET A 89 -21.33 5.14 -23.17
CA MET A 89 -22.73 5.38 -22.81
C MET A 89 -23.10 6.85 -22.98
N MET A 90 -22.25 7.78 -22.51
CA MET A 90 -22.49 9.22 -22.66
C MET A 90 -22.58 9.66 -24.13
N ILE A 91 -21.71 9.08 -24.98
CA ILE A 91 -21.73 9.31 -26.44
C ILE A 91 -22.99 8.68 -27.06
N ALA A 92 -23.32 7.43 -26.72
CA ALA A 92 -24.47 6.71 -27.26
C ALA A 92 -25.80 7.38 -26.88
N CYS A 93 -25.89 7.93 -25.68
CA CYS A 93 -27.04 8.69 -25.20
C CYS A 93 -27.07 10.15 -25.70
N ASN A 94 -26.09 10.55 -26.53
CA ASN A 94 -25.96 11.90 -27.09
C ASN A 94 -26.07 13.00 -26.04
N ILE A 95 -25.51 12.75 -24.86
CA ILE A 95 -25.62 13.67 -23.72
C ILE A 95 -24.76 14.89 -24.02
N PRO A 96 -25.35 16.11 -24.10
CA PRO A 96 -24.58 17.30 -24.39
C PRO A 96 -23.62 17.57 -23.24
N LEU A 97 -22.32 17.47 -23.53
CA LEU A 97 -21.28 17.92 -22.63
C LEU A 97 -21.32 19.45 -22.62
N ALA A 98 -21.70 20.02 -21.48
CA ALA A 98 -21.70 21.47 -21.31
C ALA A 98 -20.31 22.03 -21.61
N LYS A 99 -20.25 23.06 -22.45
CA LYS A 99 -19.04 23.84 -22.72
C LYS A 99 -18.65 24.69 -21.52
#